data_AF-K6DQP0-F1
#
_entry.id   AF-K6DQP0-F1
#
_cell.length_a   1.000
_cell.length_b   1.000
_cell.length_c   1.000
_cell.angle_alpha   90.00
_cell.angle_beta   90.00
_cell.angle_gamma   90.00
#
_symmetry.space_group_name_H-M   'P 1'
#
loop_
_entity.id
_entity.type
_entity.pdbx_description
1 polymer ?
#
loop_
_entity_poly.entity_id
_entity_poly.type
_entity_poly.pdbx_seq_one_letter_code
_entity_poly.pdbx_strand_id
1 'polypeptide(L)'
;MKDRVERNQSYINSQKVGVVQYTNTRKLVLGSVLAAIAALFQSAGVFVGIGYAFSILATLPIVLSAMISLRIGIMSYIITILLLTILQPSELFVFPFTTGLLGITLGAAFKWWNNWMMVSLAGGIGLTLGIMILLYGLQFPVLGPSVSHTFDFKIGALILLFSLFYSSIWTGLSKKVYKLLFREKVISNC
;
A
#
# COMPACT_ATOMS: atom_id res chain seq x y z
N MET A 1 38.24 3.84 32.59
CA MET A 1 36.88 4.40 32.41
C MET A 1 36.65 4.89 30.99
N LYS A 2 37.64 5.54 30.35
CA LYS A 2 37.65 5.95 28.93
C LYS A 2 37.38 4.81 27.93
N ASP A 3 37.99 3.64 28.14
CA ASP A 3 37.83 2.46 27.25
C ASP A 3 36.43 1.82 27.28
N ARG A 4 35.63 2.09 28.32
CA ARG A 4 34.23 1.63 28.39
C ARG A 4 33.31 2.58 27.63
N VAL A 5 33.62 3.87 27.62
CA VAL A 5 32.89 4.88 26.84
C VAL A 5 33.16 4.72 25.36
N GLU A 6 34.42 4.51 24.96
CA GLU A 6 34.79 4.28 23.55
C GLU A 6 34.19 2.99 22.99
N ARG A 7 34.17 1.90 23.79
CA ARG A 7 33.46 0.68 23.41
C ARG A 7 31.95 0.93 23.26
N ASN A 8 31.31 1.60 24.20
CA ASN A 8 29.87 1.93 24.09
C ASN A 8 29.58 2.82 22.87
N GLN A 9 30.45 3.78 22.55
CA GLN A 9 30.34 4.62 21.35
C GLN A 9 30.46 3.78 20.06
N SER A 10 31.38 2.81 20.05
CA SER A 10 31.56 1.89 18.92
C SER A 10 30.38 0.91 18.76
N TYR A 11 29.78 0.42 19.86
CA TYR A 11 28.56 -0.40 19.80
C TYR A 11 27.35 0.39 19.28
N ILE A 12 27.19 1.67 19.67
CA ILE A 12 26.14 2.56 19.14
C ILE A 12 26.33 2.82 17.64
N ASN A 13 27.59 2.97 17.19
CA ASN A 13 27.89 3.16 15.77
C ASN A 13 27.75 1.88 14.93
N SER A 14 28.07 0.71 15.47
CA SER A 14 27.85 -0.58 14.79
C SER A 14 26.38 -1.02 14.81
N GLN A 15 25.55 -0.54 15.77
CA GLN A 15 24.10 -0.73 15.76
C GLN A 15 23.34 0.23 14.82
N LYS A 16 24.03 1.19 14.18
CA LYS A 16 23.58 1.72 12.89
C LYS A 16 23.86 0.68 11.79
N VAL A 17 23.30 -0.51 11.97
CA VAL A 17 23.08 -1.49 10.90
C VAL A 17 22.40 -0.71 9.78
N GLY A 18 23.09 -0.62 8.63
CA GLY A 18 22.82 0.34 7.57
C GLY A 18 21.36 0.41 7.16
N VAL A 19 20.62 1.32 7.79
CA VAL A 19 19.40 1.88 7.22
C VAL A 19 19.93 2.71 6.05
N VAL A 20 19.82 2.20 4.83
CA VAL A 20 20.20 2.95 3.62
C VAL A 20 19.48 4.30 3.70
N GLN A 21 20.22 5.35 4.06
CA GLN A 21 19.70 6.70 4.25
C GLN A 21 19.43 7.26 2.85
N TYR A 22 18.25 6.97 2.31
CA TYR A 22 17.79 7.60 1.08
C TYR A 22 17.67 9.11 1.36
N THR A 23 18.39 9.92 0.58
CA THR A 23 18.23 11.38 0.60
C THR A 23 16.76 11.73 0.28
N ASN A 24 16.28 12.87 0.77
CA ASN A 24 14.90 13.31 0.54
C ASN A 24 14.57 13.33 -0.95
N THR A 25 15.50 13.79 -1.80
CA THR A 25 15.39 13.77 -3.26
C THR A 25 15.21 12.36 -3.80
N ARG A 26 16.01 11.38 -3.35
CA ARG A 26 15.93 10.00 -3.82
C ARG A 26 14.61 9.34 -3.42
N LYS A 27 14.09 9.62 -2.22
CA LYS A 27 12.76 9.14 -1.80
C LYS A 27 11.66 9.72 -2.67
N LEU A 28 11.78 11.00 -3.02
CA LEU A 28 10.81 11.71 -3.87
C LEU A 28 10.79 11.12 -5.29
N VAL A 29 11.97 10.90 -5.90
CA VAL A 29 12.10 10.25 -7.22
C VAL A 29 11.57 8.82 -7.19
N LEU A 30 11.88 8.03 -6.16
CA LEU A 30 11.32 6.68 -6.04
C LEU A 30 9.81 6.71 -5.89
N GLY A 31 9.28 7.62 -5.08
CA GLY A 31 7.85 7.81 -4.88
C GLY A 31 7.13 8.19 -6.16
N SER A 32 7.69 9.09 -6.98
CA SER A 32 7.07 9.48 -8.26
C SER A 32 7.10 8.34 -9.28
N VAL A 33 8.19 7.58 -9.37
CA VAL A 33 8.27 6.40 -10.23
C VAL A 33 7.26 5.34 -9.80
N LEU A 34 7.17 5.05 -8.50
CA LEU A 34 6.17 4.11 -7.96
C LEU A 34 4.74 4.59 -8.21
N ALA A 35 4.47 5.90 -8.11
CA ALA A 35 3.17 6.48 -8.41
C ALA A 35 2.78 6.34 -9.89
N ALA A 36 3.74 6.54 -10.79
CA ALA A 36 3.54 6.35 -12.23
C ALA A 36 3.28 4.87 -12.57
N ILE A 37 4.03 3.94 -11.98
CA ILE A 37 3.78 2.49 -12.14
C ILE A 37 2.40 2.11 -11.60
N ALA A 38 2.00 2.65 -10.44
CA ALA A 38 0.65 2.44 -9.90
C ALA A 38 -0.42 2.93 -10.87
N ALA A 39 -0.24 4.12 -11.47
CA ALA A 39 -1.19 4.66 -12.44
C ALA A 39 -1.30 3.78 -13.70
N LEU A 40 -0.17 3.28 -14.21
CA LEU A 40 -0.16 2.36 -15.36
C LEU A 40 -0.87 1.04 -15.06
N PHE A 41 -0.58 0.44 -13.90
CA PHE A 41 -1.24 -0.80 -13.48
C PHE A 41 -2.73 -0.61 -13.23
N GLN A 42 -3.12 0.49 -12.56
CA GLN A 42 -4.53 0.78 -12.34
C GLN A 42 -5.25 1.04 -13.67
N SER A 43 -4.61 1.77 -14.59
CA SER A 43 -5.19 2.05 -15.91
C SER A 43 -5.33 0.80 -16.80
N ALA A 44 -4.58 -0.26 -16.53
CA ALA A 44 -4.81 -1.54 -17.19
C ALA A 44 -6.21 -2.12 -16.88
N GLY A 45 -6.90 -1.61 -15.85
CA GLY A 45 -8.30 -1.93 -15.54
C GLY A 45 -9.30 -1.66 -16.67
N VAL A 46 -8.98 -0.79 -17.65
CA VAL A 46 -9.80 -0.64 -18.88
C VAL A 46 -10.01 -1.98 -19.58
N PHE A 47 -8.97 -2.81 -19.62
CA PHE A 47 -8.99 -4.06 -20.35
C PHE A 47 -9.72 -5.13 -19.53
N VAL A 48 -11.07 -5.08 -19.54
CA VAL A 48 -11.97 -6.01 -18.84
C VAL A 48 -11.44 -7.45 -18.88
N GLY A 49 -11.49 -8.15 -17.75
CA GLY A 49 -10.91 -9.49 -17.60
C GLY A 49 -9.51 -9.42 -16.97
N ILE A 50 -8.46 -9.70 -17.76
CA ILE A 50 -7.07 -9.73 -17.27
C ILE A 50 -6.62 -8.36 -16.73
N GLY A 51 -7.14 -7.26 -17.28
CA GLY A 51 -6.82 -5.91 -16.82
C GLY A 51 -7.22 -5.64 -15.37
N TYR A 52 -8.27 -6.29 -14.85
CA TYR A 52 -8.59 -6.19 -13.42
C TYR A 52 -7.52 -6.82 -12.54
N ALA A 53 -6.89 -7.90 -12.99
CA ALA A 53 -5.76 -8.49 -12.27
C ALA A 53 -4.58 -7.51 -12.22
N PHE A 54 -4.30 -6.79 -13.31
CA PHE A 54 -3.27 -5.74 -13.32
C PHE A 54 -3.65 -4.52 -12.45
N SER A 55 -4.91 -4.13 -12.44
CA SER A 55 -5.41 -3.05 -11.56
C SER A 55 -5.18 -3.38 -10.08
N ILE A 56 -5.42 -4.64 -9.70
CA ILE A 56 -5.09 -5.15 -8.36
C ILE A 56 -3.58 -5.01 -8.05
N LEU A 57 -2.69 -5.20 -9.02
CA LEU A 57 -1.24 -5.01 -8.83
C LEU A 57 -0.85 -3.56 -8.51
N ALA A 58 -1.69 -2.56 -8.82
CA ALA A 58 -1.41 -1.15 -8.52
C ALA A 58 -1.27 -0.87 -7.01
N THR A 59 -1.81 -1.73 -6.15
CA THR A 59 -1.61 -1.64 -4.70
C THR A 59 -0.15 -1.85 -4.30
N LEU A 60 0.61 -2.72 -4.99
CA LEU A 60 2.01 -3.02 -4.63
C LEU A 60 2.89 -1.75 -4.64
N PRO A 61 2.95 -0.96 -5.72
CA PRO A 61 3.76 0.26 -5.75
C PRO A 61 3.39 1.27 -4.65
N ILE A 62 2.11 1.40 -4.30
CA ILE A 62 1.65 2.31 -3.24
C ILE A 62 2.05 1.80 -1.85
N VAL A 63 1.94 0.49 -1.59
CA VAL A 63 2.45 -0.08 -0.32
C VAL A 63 3.94 0.15 -0.20
N LEU A 64 4.71 -0.10 -1.28
CA LEU A 64 6.16 0.06 -1.27
C LEU A 64 6.58 1.51 -1.02
N SER A 65 5.92 2.48 -1.65
CA SER A 65 6.22 3.91 -1.42
C SER A 65 5.91 4.33 0.03
N ALA A 66 4.80 3.86 0.60
CA ALA A 66 4.43 4.10 1.99
C ALA A 66 5.37 3.41 3.00
N MET A 67 5.88 2.21 2.68
CA MET A 67 6.89 1.51 3.49
C MET A 67 8.24 2.25 3.51
N ILE A 68 8.66 2.87 2.39
CA ILE A 68 9.87 3.69 2.34
C ILE A 68 9.71 4.93 3.22
N SER A 69 8.58 5.62 3.09
CA SER A 69 8.21 6.74 3.94
C SER A 69 6.72 7.03 3.80
N LEU A 70 5.99 7.04 4.91
CA LEU A 70 4.56 7.35 4.92
C LEU A 70 4.22 8.68 4.21
N ARG A 71 5.04 9.73 4.39
CA ARG A 71 4.85 11.01 3.70
C ARG A 71 4.94 10.85 2.17
N ILE A 72 5.90 10.05 1.71
CA ILE A 72 6.10 9.80 0.28
C ILE A 72 4.98 8.92 -0.25
N GLY A 73 4.54 7.91 0.50
CA GLY A 73 3.37 7.09 0.15
C GLY A 73 2.13 7.95 -0.09
N ILE A 74 1.80 8.85 0.84
CA ILE A 74 0.66 9.77 0.68
C ILE A 74 0.81 10.65 -0.56
N MET A 75 2.02 11.19 -0.81
CA MET A 75 2.27 11.99 -2.02
C MET A 75 2.14 11.14 -3.29
N SER A 76 2.67 9.92 -3.31
CA SER A 76 2.53 8.97 -4.41
C SER A 76 1.06 8.65 -4.68
N TYR A 77 0.26 8.43 -3.64
CA TYR A 77 -1.17 8.19 -3.74
C TYR A 77 -1.91 9.38 -4.38
N ILE A 78 -1.63 10.61 -3.95
CA ILE A 78 -2.21 11.83 -4.56
C ILE A 78 -1.78 11.95 -6.03
N ILE A 79 -0.50 11.73 -6.32
CA ILE A 79 0.02 11.81 -7.70
C ILE A 79 -0.66 10.76 -8.58
N THR A 80 -0.84 9.52 -8.11
CA THR A 80 -1.53 8.47 -8.88
C THR A 80 -2.99 8.85 -9.16
N ILE A 81 -3.70 9.44 -8.19
CA ILE A 81 -5.06 9.97 -8.42
C ILE A 81 -5.06 11.02 -9.53
N LEU A 82 -4.15 11.99 -9.46
CA LEU A 82 -4.05 13.05 -10.48
C LEU A 82 -3.73 12.49 -11.87
N LEU A 83 -2.83 11.50 -11.96
CA LEU A 83 -2.53 10.81 -13.21
C LEU A 83 -3.75 10.05 -13.74
N LEU A 84 -4.48 9.35 -12.86
CA LEU A 84 -5.68 8.62 -13.25
C LEU A 84 -6.81 9.56 -13.71
N THR A 85 -6.95 10.74 -13.15
CA THR A 85 -7.90 11.74 -13.66
C THR A 85 -7.63 12.09 -15.12
N ILE A 86 -6.35 12.12 -15.53
CA ILE A 86 -5.95 12.44 -16.91
C ILE A 86 -6.07 11.21 -17.81
N LEU A 87 -5.59 10.04 -17.36
CA LEU A 87 -5.54 8.83 -18.19
C LEU A 87 -6.92 8.15 -18.30
N GLN A 88 -7.60 7.99 -17.17
CA GLN A 88 -8.79 7.17 -17.07
C GLN A 88 -9.65 7.58 -15.86
N PRO A 89 -10.59 8.51 -16.05
CA PRO A 89 -11.44 8.99 -14.97
C PRO A 89 -12.40 7.91 -14.44
N SER A 90 -12.62 6.79 -15.15
CA SER A 90 -13.47 5.70 -14.64
C SER A 90 -12.87 4.97 -13.43
N GLU A 91 -11.55 4.94 -13.29
CA GLU A 91 -10.86 4.33 -12.14
C GLU A 91 -10.68 5.32 -10.98
N LEU A 92 -11.10 6.57 -11.15
CA LEU A 92 -10.97 7.62 -10.15
C LEU A 92 -11.80 7.34 -8.89
N PHE A 93 -12.84 6.52 -8.99
CA PHE A 93 -13.59 6.06 -7.81
C PHE A 93 -12.99 4.79 -7.23
N VAL A 94 -12.64 3.81 -8.06
CA VAL A 94 -12.15 2.53 -7.57
C VAL A 94 -10.81 2.69 -6.86
N PHE A 95 -9.85 3.39 -7.47
CA PHE A 95 -8.48 3.51 -6.93
C PHE A 95 -8.41 4.13 -5.53
N PRO A 96 -8.87 5.38 -5.30
CA PRO A 96 -8.68 6.04 -4.02
C PRO A 96 -9.42 5.32 -2.89
N PHE A 97 -10.56 4.70 -3.18
CA PHE A 97 -11.35 4.06 -2.13
C PHE A 97 -10.98 2.59 -1.93
N THR A 98 -10.36 1.89 -2.88
CA THR A 98 -10.01 0.47 -2.73
C THR A 98 -8.50 0.22 -2.79
N THR A 99 -7.93 0.12 -3.99
CA THR A 99 -6.55 -0.32 -4.21
C THR A 99 -5.53 0.64 -3.61
N GLY A 100 -5.76 1.94 -3.71
CA GLY A 100 -4.93 2.99 -3.13
C GLY A 100 -5.07 3.11 -1.61
N LEU A 101 -6.31 3.07 -1.08
CA LEU A 101 -6.55 3.12 0.37
C LEU A 101 -5.95 1.90 1.09
N LEU A 102 -6.15 0.70 0.55
CA LEU A 102 -5.52 -0.51 1.06
C LEU A 102 -3.99 -0.39 0.99
N GLY A 103 -3.45 0.19 -0.09
CA GLY A 103 -2.01 0.40 -0.23
C GLY A 103 -1.42 1.29 0.86
N ILE A 104 -2.06 2.44 1.13
CA ILE A 104 -1.62 3.38 2.17
C ILE A 104 -1.81 2.79 3.57
N THR A 105 -2.95 2.17 3.84
CA THR A 105 -3.24 1.60 5.17
C THR A 105 -2.30 0.45 5.50
N LEU A 106 -2.01 -0.44 4.55
CA LEU A 106 -1.01 -1.49 4.74
C LEU A 106 0.40 -0.91 4.92
N GLY A 107 0.82 0.01 4.06
CA GLY A 107 2.16 0.61 4.17
C GLY A 107 2.36 1.38 5.47
N ALA A 108 1.33 2.10 5.94
CA ALA A 108 1.32 2.75 7.25
C ALA A 108 1.36 1.72 8.39
N ALA A 109 0.55 0.67 8.29
CA ALA A 109 0.48 -0.37 9.30
C ALA A 109 1.80 -1.15 9.43
N PHE A 110 2.50 -1.43 8.33
CA PHE A 110 3.84 -2.03 8.36
C PHE A 110 4.87 -1.17 9.09
N LYS A 111 4.68 0.16 9.09
CA LYS A 111 5.57 1.09 9.78
C LYS A 111 5.27 1.20 11.27
N TRP A 112 4.00 1.09 11.66
CA TRP A 112 3.58 1.19 13.06
C TRP A 112 3.60 -0.14 13.81
N TRP A 113 3.25 -1.24 13.15
CA TRP A 113 3.13 -2.57 13.74
C TRP A 113 4.08 -3.57 13.10
N ASN A 114 4.82 -4.29 13.94
CA ASN A 114 5.67 -5.39 13.50
C ASN A 114 4.91 -6.74 13.43
N ASN A 115 3.65 -6.78 13.90
CA ASN A 115 2.83 -7.99 13.88
C ASN A 115 2.00 -8.05 12.59
N TRP A 116 2.20 -9.12 11.83
CA TRP A 116 1.45 -9.44 10.61
C TRP A 116 -0.06 -9.34 10.78
N MET A 117 -0.60 -9.89 11.88
CA MET A 117 -2.05 -9.93 12.10
C MET A 117 -2.63 -8.52 12.22
N MET A 118 -1.94 -7.63 12.94
CA MET A 118 -2.37 -6.24 13.09
C MET A 118 -2.31 -5.47 11.77
N VAL A 119 -1.28 -5.74 10.95
CA VAL A 119 -1.15 -5.13 9.62
C VAL A 119 -2.33 -5.55 8.72
N SER A 120 -2.66 -6.85 8.69
CA SER A 120 -3.79 -7.34 7.91
C SER A 120 -5.15 -6.85 8.44
N LEU A 121 -5.30 -6.69 9.76
CA LEU A 121 -6.52 -6.12 10.34
C LEU A 121 -6.69 -4.65 9.93
N ALA A 122 -5.64 -3.85 10.03
CA ALA A 122 -5.67 -2.45 9.64
C ALA A 122 -5.98 -2.27 8.15
N GLY A 123 -5.35 -3.08 7.28
CA GLY A 123 -5.64 -3.07 5.85
C GLY A 123 -7.05 -3.55 5.51
N GLY A 124 -7.55 -4.58 6.21
CA GLY A 124 -8.91 -5.07 6.02
C GLY A 124 -9.98 -4.07 6.48
N ILE A 125 -9.77 -3.39 7.60
CA ILE A 125 -10.65 -2.29 8.06
C ILE A 125 -10.63 -1.15 7.04
N GLY A 126 -9.43 -0.75 6.57
CA GLY A 126 -9.27 0.28 5.55
C GLY A 126 -10.04 -0.03 4.27
N LEU A 127 -9.90 -1.26 3.76
CA LEU A 127 -10.61 -1.70 2.56
C LEU A 127 -12.12 -1.79 2.79
N THR A 128 -12.56 -2.28 3.94
CA THR A 128 -13.99 -2.35 4.29
C THR A 128 -14.60 -0.96 4.29
N LEU A 129 -13.95 0.02 4.95
CA LEU A 129 -14.39 1.42 4.94
C LEU A 129 -14.45 1.99 3.52
N GLY A 130 -13.43 1.70 2.72
CA GLY A 130 -13.39 2.08 1.32
C GLY A 130 -14.57 1.57 0.50
N ILE A 131 -14.86 0.26 0.57
CA ILE A 131 -15.98 -0.37 -0.12
C ILE A 131 -17.32 0.17 0.39
N MET A 132 -17.45 0.39 1.70
CA MET A 132 -18.66 0.97 2.31
C MET A 132 -18.93 2.38 1.78
N ILE A 133 -17.90 3.22 1.65
CA ILE A 133 -18.01 4.57 1.09
C ILE A 133 -18.44 4.50 -0.39
N LEU A 134 -17.87 3.57 -1.17
CA LEU A 134 -18.25 3.40 -2.57
C LEU A 134 -19.72 2.96 -2.73
N LEU A 135 -20.15 1.95 -1.97
CA LEU A 135 -21.49 1.37 -2.11
C LEU A 135 -22.60 2.29 -1.57
N TYR A 136 -22.40 2.90 -0.40
CA TYR A 136 -23.46 3.67 0.27
C TYR A 136 -23.29 5.18 0.13
N GLY A 137 -22.07 5.68 0.02
CA GLY A 137 -21.79 7.11 -0.13
C GLY A 137 -21.87 7.57 -1.58
N LEU A 138 -21.15 6.90 -2.48
CA LEU A 138 -21.10 7.24 -3.91
C LEU A 138 -22.11 6.46 -4.76
N GLN A 139 -22.84 5.50 -4.16
CA GLN A 139 -23.81 4.64 -4.83
C GLN A 139 -23.24 3.94 -6.08
N PHE A 140 -21.94 3.69 -6.10
CA PHE A 140 -21.26 3.07 -7.22
C PHE A 140 -21.29 1.54 -7.02
N PRO A 141 -22.00 0.77 -7.86
CA PRO A 141 -22.20 -0.67 -7.65
C PRO A 141 -20.96 -1.47 -8.05
N VAL A 142 -19.91 -1.43 -7.22
CA VAL A 142 -18.66 -2.19 -7.44
C VAL A 142 -18.88 -3.69 -7.41
N LEU A 143 -19.83 -4.16 -6.59
CA LEU A 143 -20.14 -5.58 -6.39
C LEU A 143 -21.34 -6.06 -7.23
N GLY A 144 -21.77 -5.23 -8.19
CA GLY A 144 -22.88 -5.51 -9.10
C GLY A 144 -24.24 -4.97 -8.62
N PRO A 145 -25.25 -4.97 -9.52
CA PRO A 145 -26.57 -4.34 -9.26
C PRO A 145 -27.40 -5.05 -8.18
N SER A 146 -26.98 -6.25 -7.76
CA SER A 146 -27.71 -7.12 -6.84
C SER A 146 -27.54 -6.75 -5.37
N VAL A 147 -26.63 -5.83 -5.05
CA VAL A 147 -26.47 -5.31 -3.69
C VAL A 147 -27.51 -4.22 -3.48
N SER A 148 -28.56 -4.54 -2.73
CA SER A 148 -29.61 -3.60 -2.33
C SER A 148 -29.00 -2.37 -1.64
N HIS A 149 -29.44 -1.17 -2.02
CA HIS A 149 -29.00 0.11 -1.45
C HIS A 149 -29.34 0.30 0.05
N THR A 150 -30.04 -0.68 0.65
CA THR A 150 -30.33 -0.74 2.07
C THR A 150 -29.17 -1.37 2.83
N PHE A 151 -28.75 -0.73 3.93
CA PHE A 151 -27.74 -1.27 4.82
C PHE A 151 -28.19 -2.61 5.41
N ASP A 152 -27.56 -3.70 4.95
CA ASP A 152 -27.69 -5.03 5.57
C ASP A 152 -26.39 -5.39 6.31
N PHE A 153 -26.54 -5.69 7.60
CA PHE A 153 -25.44 -6.14 8.45
C PHE A 153 -24.74 -7.38 7.88
N LYS A 154 -25.48 -8.29 7.23
CA LYS A 154 -24.93 -9.50 6.60
C LYS A 154 -23.97 -9.18 5.47
N ILE A 155 -24.32 -8.20 4.63
CA ILE A 155 -23.48 -7.74 3.51
C ILE A 155 -22.22 -7.07 4.06
N GLY A 156 -22.35 -6.25 5.10
CA GLY A 156 -21.21 -5.63 5.75
C GLY A 156 -20.23 -6.63 6.38
N ALA A 157 -20.74 -7.65 7.06
CA ALA A 157 -19.91 -8.72 7.62
C ALA A 157 -19.19 -9.52 6.52
N LEU A 158 -19.87 -9.81 5.40
CA LEU A 158 -19.27 -10.49 4.25
C LEU A 158 -18.13 -9.66 3.63
N ILE A 159 -18.34 -8.35 3.43
CA ILE A 159 -17.32 -7.43 2.91
C ILE A 159 -16.12 -7.40 3.84
N LEU A 160 -16.35 -7.35 5.16
CA LEU A 160 -15.27 -7.34 6.15
C LEU A 160 -14.45 -8.64 6.11
N LEU A 161 -15.12 -9.79 6.05
CA LEU A 161 -14.45 -11.10 5.98
C LEU A 161 -13.62 -11.22 4.69
N PHE A 162 -14.21 -10.83 3.55
CA PHE A 162 -13.50 -10.77 2.28
C PHE A 162 -12.29 -9.82 2.34
N SER A 163 -12.48 -8.64 2.92
CA SER A 163 -11.42 -7.62 3.03
C SER A 163 -10.27 -8.07 3.91
N LEU A 164 -10.55 -8.79 5.00
CA LEU A 164 -9.51 -9.38 5.86
C LEU A 164 -8.71 -10.45 5.13
N PHE A 165 -9.39 -11.36 4.43
CA PHE A 165 -8.74 -12.40 3.64
C PHE A 165 -7.85 -11.78 2.55
N TYR A 166 -8.39 -10.81 1.82
CA TYR A 166 -7.68 -10.09 0.77
C TYR A 166 -6.47 -9.33 1.34
N SER A 167 -6.64 -8.61 2.45
CA SER A 167 -5.56 -7.87 3.10
C SER A 167 -4.45 -8.80 3.63
N SER A 168 -4.77 -10.02 4.07
CA SER A 168 -3.78 -11.02 4.49
C SER A 168 -2.88 -11.46 3.34
N ILE A 169 -3.46 -11.72 2.16
CA ILE A 169 -2.69 -12.05 0.95
C ILE A 169 -1.73 -10.91 0.61
N TRP A 170 -2.23 -9.68 0.63
CA TRP A 170 -1.46 -8.48 0.32
C TRP A 170 -0.34 -8.20 1.32
N THR A 171 -0.59 -8.39 2.61
CA THR A 171 0.43 -8.28 3.66
C THR A 171 1.60 -9.24 3.36
N GLY A 172 1.29 -10.45 2.87
CA GLY A 172 2.28 -11.45 2.44
C GLY A 172 3.11 -11.04 1.27
N LEU A 173 2.40 -10.63 0.22
CA LEU A 173 3.02 -10.24 -1.02
C LEU A 173 3.92 -9.02 -0.81
N SER A 174 3.43 -7.99 -0.13
CA SER A 174 4.19 -6.76 0.16
C SER A 174 5.45 -7.04 0.98
N LYS A 175 5.37 -7.91 2.01
CA LYS A 175 6.57 -8.29 2.79
C LYS A 175 7.60 -9.03 1.94
N LYS A 176 7.16 -9.97 1.09
CA LYS A 176 8.04 -10.72 0.19
C LYS A 176 8.70 -9.81 -0.84
N VAL A 177 7.92 -8.93 -1.48
CA VAL A 177 8.39 -8.00 -2.52
C VAL A 177 9.35 -6.96 -1.93
N TYR A 178 9.02 -6.39 -0.77
CA TYR A 178 9.93 -5.50 -0.05
C TYR A 178 11.24 -6.20 0.28
N LYS A 179 11.18 -7.43 0.81
CA LYS A 179 12.39 -8.21 1.06
C LYS A 179 13.15 -8.48 -0.23
N LEU A 180 12.51 -8.86 -1.34
CA LEU A 180 13.18 -9.10 -2.62
C LEU A 180 13.91 -7.86 -3.15
N LEU A 181 13.20 -6.74 -3.26
CA LEU A 181 13.70 -5.49 -3.85
C LEU A 181 14.79 -4.81 -3.02
N PHE A 182 14.71 -4.93 -1.68
CA PHE A 182 15.66 -4.25 -0.78
C PHE A 182 16.73 -5.18 -0.20
N ARG A 183 16.65 -6.52 -0.37
CA ARG A 183 17.67 -7.48 0.08
C ARG A 183 18.89 -7.57 -0.83
N GLU A 184 18.83 -7.15 -2.10
CA GLU A 184 20.02 -7.12 -2.96
C GLU A 184 21.06 -6.06 -2.54
N LYS A 185 20.70 -5.06 -1.74
CA LYS A 185 21.69 -4.07 -1.25
C LYS A 185 22.49 -4.49 -0.02
N VAL A 186 22.26 -5.68 0.52
CA VAL A 186 22.97 -6.17 1.71
C VAL A 186 24.13 -7.13 1.37
N ILE A 187 24.28 -7.57 0.11
CA ILE A 187 25.32 -8.54 -0.31
C ILE A 187 26.21 -7.97 -1.43
N SER A 188 26.48 -6.66 -1.42
CA SER A 188 27.51 -6.05 -2.26
C SER A 188 28.38 -5.11 -1.42
N ASN A 189 28.80 -5.60 -0.27
CA ASN A 189 29.93 -5.11 0.53
C ASN A 189 30.21 -6.15 1.63
N CYS A 190 30.72 -7.30 1.21
CA CYS A 190 31.56 -8.14 2.04
C CYS A 190 32.64 -8.76 1.16
#